data_AF-A0A0N8W9N0-F1
#
_entry.id   AF-A0A0N8W9N0-F1
#
_cell.length_a   1.000
_cell.length_b   1.000
_cell.length_c   1.000
_cell.angle_alpha   90.00
_cell.angle_beta   90.00
_cell.angle_gamma   90.00
#
_symmetry.space_group_name_H-M   'P 1'
#
loop_
_entity.id
_entity.type
_entity.pdbx_description
1 polymer ?
#
loop_
_entity_poly.entity_id
_entity_poly.type
_entity_poly.pdbx_seq_one_letter_code
_entity_poly.pdbx_strand_id
1 'polypeptide(L)'
;MDKKPLIIVVGRQNVGKSTLFNKLIGQRLAIVDKTPGITRDSNSMEIEWLNKKYDIVDTGGVFGYDAVTGLMDKIEQQVYSLFDEADLILFLVDGKEGLTPGDQEIGDILRKVETPVVTVVNKLDHSDLFPSASNYFCLGFGNPIPISAAQGLGIGDLLDEIDSRLDGIENIIHRDQIFISIAGRPNVGKSSLLNAICGKNRALVHAQPGTTRDPVKQQVIYKNKTVNIVDTAGYRRISRLENRIEYYSLTRAWNTFSESSICIVVIDASMGFTRGDWRVLKEVEYRSGGVLLVINKIDLVPAEMRDQLIKKVAAELKSHAYIPIATTSALEKRGITGLLDKVLDIYRRGSRRISKKDINNYFKQAVINHLPPLYGKKRIKFSQFTLIKQLPHIIIAKCNHPRGVGQNYLKYLEKNFRDDYELEGVIVKIRPRS
;
A
#
# COMPACT_ATOMS: atom_id res chain seq x y z
N MET A 1 -15.51 4.20 -8.51
CA MET A 1 -15.27 5.02 -7.30
C MET A 1 -14.38 4.19 -6.42
N ASP A 2 -13.26 4.76 -5.93
CA ASP A 2 -12.40 4.06 -4.97
C ASP A 2 -13.26 3.66 -3.76
N LYS A 3 -13.26 2.37 -3.40
CA LYS A 3 -13.98 1.88 -2.22
C LYS A 3 -13.25 2.47 -1.01
N LYS A 4 -13.87 3.42 -0.32
CA LYS A 4 -13.34 3.93 0.95
C LYS A 4 -13.48 2.84 2.01
N PRO A 5 -12.57 2.79 3.00
CA PRO A 5 -12.73 1.84 4.07
C PRO A 5 -14.02 2.09 4.84
N LEU A 6 -14.77 1.03 5.11
CA LEU A 6 -16.05 1.05 5.81
C LEU A 6 -15.84 0.75 7.30
N ILE A 7 -16.27 1.69 8.14
CA ILE A 7 -16.22 1.59 9.61
C ILE A 7 -17.63 1.41 10.14
N ILE A 8 -17.85 0.41 10.96
CA ILE A 8 -19.15 0.13 11.58
C ILE A 8 -19.06 0.33 13.08
N VAL A 9 -19.97 1.13 13.64
CA VAL A 9 -20.07 1.34 15.10
C VAL A 9 -21.13 0.42 15.68
N VAL A 10 -20.73 -0.45 16.60
CA VAL A 10 -21.56 -1.47 17.27
C VAL A 10 -21.52 -1.25 18.77
N GLY A 11 -22.60 -1.59 19.48
CA GLY A 11 -22.66 -1.53 20.94
C GLY A 11 -24.10 -1.50 21.44
N ARG A 12 -24.28 -1.65 22.76
CA ARG A 12 -25.61 -1.63 23.39
C ARG A 12 -26.34 -0.29 23.18
N GLN A 13 -27.66 -0.27 23.39
CA GLN A 13 -28.39 1.00 23.44
C GLN A 13 -27.76 1.96 24.45
N ASN A 14 -27.88 3.26 24.19
CA ASN A 14 -27.46 4.34 25.10
C ASN A 14 -25.97 4.42 25.45
N VAL A 15 -25.08 3.58 24.91
CA VAL A 15 -23.62 3.69 25.08
C VAL A 15 -23.00 4.91 24.36
N GLY A 16 -23.80 5.62 23.55
CA GLY A 16 -23.41 6.87 22.88
C GLY A 16 -22.93 6.73 21.44
N LYS A 17 -23.38 5.70 20.70
CA LYS A 17 -23.07 5.47 19.28
C LYS A 17 -23.36 6.69 18.39
N SER A 18 -24.59 7.19 18.44
CA SER A 18 -24.99 8.35 17.62
C SER A 18 -24.28 9.65 18.06
N THR A 19 -23.93 9.77 19.35
CA THR A 19 -23.10 10.89 19.84
C THR A 19 -21.70 10.84 19.24
N LEU A 20 -21.06 9.67 19.21
CA LEU A 20 -19.76 9.50 18.57
C LEU A 20 -19.85 9.75 17.06
N PHE A 21 -20.84 9.15 16.39
CA PHE A 21 -21.08 9.30 14.95
C PHE A 21 -21.19 10.79 14.55
N ASN A 22 -22.06 11.55 15.23
CA ASN A 22 -22.22 12.98 14.98
C ASN A 22 -20.94 13.77 15.27
N LYS A 23 -20.17 13.37 16.29
CA LYS A 23 -18.90 14.02 16.62
C LYS A 23 -17.85 13.81 15.54
N LEU A 24 -17.78 12.61 14.96
CA LEU A 24 -16.83 12.27 13.90
C LEU A 24 -17.18 12.99 12.59
N ILE A 25 -18.48 13.10 12.25
CA ILE A 25 -18.94 13.87 11.09
C ILE A 25 -18.66 15.37 11.26
N GLY A 26 -18.85 15.90 12.47
CA GLY A 26 -18.70 17.32 12.76
C GLY A 26 -17.28 17.88 12.65
N GLN A 27 -16.24 17.04 12.49
CA GLN A 27 -14.84 17.51 12.46
C GLN A 27 -14.38 18.14 11.14
N ARG A 28 -15.18 18.15 10.06
CA ARG A 28 -15.01 19.14 8.95
C ARG A 28 -16.22 19.25 8.00
N LEU A 29 -16.99 20.33 8.13
CA LEU A 29 -17.68 20.97 7.00
C LEU A 29 -16.68 21.95 6.35
N ALA A 30 -15.88 21.47 5.41
CA ALA A 30 -15.12 22.34 4.50
C ALA A 30 -15.53 21.99 3.06
N ILE A 31 -16.59 22.69 2.62
CA ILE A 31 -17.06 22.81 1.23
C ILE A 31 -17.56 21.51 0.60
N VAL A 32 -18.89 21.33 0.62
CA VAL A 32 -19.58 20.41 -0.30
C VAL A 32 -20.45 21.25 -1.21
N ASP A 33 -20.09 21.25 -2.49
CA ASP A 33 -20.99 21.60 -3.57
C ASP A 33 -22.06 20.49 -3.66
N LYS A 34 -23.33 20.90 -3.63
CA LYS A 34 -24.46 19.97 -3.61
C LYS A 34 -24.61 19.32 -4.98
N THR A 35 -24.49 18.01 -5.07
CA THR A 35 -25.17 17.27 -6.13
C THR A 35 -25.75 15.97 -5.56
N PRO A 36 -27.08 15.81 -5.53
CA PRO A 36 -27.71 14.58 -5.07
C PRO A 36 -27.65 13.53 -6.19
N GLY A 37 -27.03 12.38 -5.88
CA GLY A 37 -26.98 11.21 -6.74
C GLY A 37 -27.08 9.95 -5.88
N ILE A 38 -28.19 9.23 -6.02
CA ILE A 38 -28.62 8.08 -5.23
C ILE A 38 -28.00 6.78 -5.79
N THR A 39 -27.88 5.77 -4.90
CA THR A 39 -27.42 4.35 -5.04
C THR A 39 -25.93 4.13 -4.72
N ARG A 40 -25.52 3.33 -3.72
CA ARG A 40 -26.15 2.28 -2.88
C ARG A 40 -25.83 2.51 -1.39
N ASP A 41 -26.81 2.22 -0.55
CA ASP A 41 -26.87 2.26 0.93
C ASP A 41 -26.89 3.66 1.58
N SER A 42 -28.12 4.11 1.84
CA SER A 42 -28.53 5.46 2.24
C SER A 42 -28.07 5.93 3.63
N ASN A 43 -27.21 5.18 4.34
CA ASN A 43 -26.95 5.37 5.77
C ASN A 43 -25.46 5.50 6.14
N SER A 44 -24.52 5.42 5.18
CA SER A 44 -23.09 5.70 5.43
C SER A 44 -22.78 7.19 5.26
N MET A 45 -21.97 7.75 6.16
CA MET A 45 -21.49 9.13 6.10
C MET A 45 -19.97 9.15 5.88
N GLU A 46 -19.46 10.14 5.16
CA GLU A 46 -18.02 10.31 4.94
C GLU A 46 -17.39 11.08 6.12
N ILE A 47 -16.26 10.58 6.63
CA ILE A 47 -15.38 11.29 7.57
C ILE A 47 -13.97 11.41 6.97
N GLU A 48 -13.23 12.45 7.35
CA GLU A 48 -11.86 12.69 6.89
C GLU A 48 -10.89 12.84 8.07
N TRP A 49 -9.78 12.10 8.05
CA TRP A 49 -8.68 12.22 8.99
C TRP A 49 -7.33 12.13 8.27
N LEU A 50 -6.40 13.04 8.56
CA LEU A 50 -5.07 13.10 7.92
C LEU A 50 -5.09 13.04 6.37
N ASN A 51 -6.10 13.68 5.74
CA ASN A 51 -6.38 13.67 4.30
C ASN A 51 -6.80 12.30 3.72
N LYS A 52 -7.18 11.34 4.56
CA LYS A 52 -7.81 10.07 4.15
C LYS A 52 -9.29 10.12 4.47
N LYS A 53 -10.09 9.49 3.61
CA LYS A 53 -11.56 9.46 3.69
C LYS A 53 -12.03 8.06 4.06
N TYR A 54 -12.97 7.99 4.99
CA TYR A 54 -13.59 6.76 5.47
C TYR A 54 -15.10 6.89 5.37
N ASP A 55 -15.79 5.80 5.11
CA ASP A 55 -17.24 5.75 5.26
C ASP A 55 -17.56 5.13 6.63
N ILE A 56 -18.46 5.76 7.41
CA ILE A 56 -18.87 5.30 8.73
C ILE A 56 -20.37 5.05 8.78
N VAL A 57 -20.79 3.98 9.46
CA VAL A 57 -22.19 3.57 9.64
C VAL A 57 -22.51 3.41 11.13
N ASP A 58 -23.61 4.04 11.59
CA ASP A 58 -24.18 3.82 12.92
C ASP A 58 -25.21 2.68 12.87
N THR A 59 -24.88 1.53 13.47
CA THR A 59 -25.81 0.39 13.53
C THR A 59 -27.09 0.72 14.30
N GLY A 60 -27.06 1.67 15.24
CA GLY A 60 -28.24 2.08 16.01
C GLY A 60 -29.32 2.76 15.18
N GLY A 61 -28.96 3.33 14.01
CA GLY A 61 -29.90 3.92 13.06
C GLY A 61 -30.42 2.96 11.99
N VAL A 62 -29.76 1.81 11.79
CA VAL A 62 -30.08 0.84 10.73
C VAL A 62 -30.77 -0.41 11.29
N PHE A 63 -30.36 -0.85 12.47
CA PHE A 63 -30.85 -2.07 13.12
C PHE A 63 -31.14 -1.73 14.59
N GLY A 64 -32.41 -1.76 14.98
CA GLY A 64 -32.78 -1.66 16.40
C GLY A 64 -32.01 -2.72 17.21
N TYR A 65 -31.70 -2.44 18.47
CA TYR A 65 -30.94 -3.33 19.36
C TYR A 65 -31.40 -4.80 19.35
N ASP A 66 -32.69 -5.03 19.15
CA ASP A 66 -33.31 -6.35 19.02
C ASP A 66 -32.81 -7.14 17.79
N ALA A 67 -32.04 -6.55 16.89
CA ALA A 67 -31.45 -7.23 15.74
C ALA A 67 -30.14 -7.96 16.05
N VAL A 68 -29.37 -7.46 17.02
CA VAL A 68 -28.07 -8.06 17.39
C VAL A 68 -28.25 -9.07 18.53
N THR A 69 -29.27 -8.88 19.37
CA THR A 69 -29.59 -9.76 20.52
C THR A 69 -30.86 -10.59 20.32
N GLY A 70 -31.66 -10.34 19.28
CA GLY A 70 -32.94 -11.02 19.03
C GLY A 70 -32.86 -12.13 17.99
N LEU A 71 -33.27 -13.31 18.43
CA LEU A 71 -33.34 -14.57 17.70
C LEU A 71 -34.37 -14.52 16.55
N MET A 72 -33.94 -14.14 15.35
CA MET A 72 -34.67 -14.39 14.09
C MET A 72 -33.64 -14.64 12.97
N ASP A 73 -33.62 -15.84 12.39
CA ASP A 73 -32.64 -16.31 11.38
C ASP A 73 -32.40 -15.34 10.20
N LYS A 74 -33.37 -14.46 9.89
CA LYS A 74 -33.26 -13.45 8.83
C LYS A 74 -32.50 -12.18 9.21
N ILE A 75 -32.51 -11.79 10.48
CA ILE A 75 -31.84 -10.58 10.96
C ILE A 75 -30.35 -10.89 11.21
N GLU A 76 -30.07 -12.09 11.69
CA GLU A 76 -28.71 -12.59 11.91
C GLU A 76 -27.88 -12.53 10.62
N GLN A 77 -28.39 -13.04 9.50
CA GLN A 77 -27.70 -12.99 8.20
C GLN A 77 -27.42 -11.56 7.71
N GLN A 78 -28.31 -10.61 7.99
CA GLN A 78 -28.11 -9.20 7.60
C GLN A 78 -27.03 -8.53 8.44
N VAL A 79 -26.99 -8.80 9.75
CA VAL A 79 -25.97 -8.27 10.67
C VAL A 79 -24.59 -8.84 10.35
N TYR A 80 -24.48 -10.15 10.12
CA TYR A 80 -23.20 -10.77 9.70
C TYR A 80 -22.75 -10.27 8.31
N SER A 81 -23.65 -10.15 7.34
CA SER A 81 -23.32 -9.57 6.03
C SER A 81 -22.77 -8.15 6.15
N LEU A 82 -23.30 -7.35 7.09
CA LEU A 82 -22.82 -6.00 7.34
C LEU A 82 -21.41 -6.02 7.96
N PHE A 83 -21.14 -6.95 8.88
CA PHE A 83 -19.82 -7.12 9.48
C PHE A 83 -18.77 -7.62 8.50
N ASP A 84 -19.15 -8.50 7.56
CA ASP A 84 -18.29 -9.00 6.48
C ASP A 84 -17.94 -7.90 5.45
N GLU A 85 -18.80 -6.90 5.29
CA GLU A 85 -18.56 -5.75 4.41
C GLU A 85 -17.67 -4.67 5.04
N ALA A 86 -17.61 -4.62 6.38
CA ALA A 86 -16.79 -3.68 7.13
C ALA A 86 -15.30 -3.99 7.00
N ASP A 87 -14.51 -2.92 6.92
CA ASP A 87 -13.06 -3.01 7.08
C ASP A 87 -12.68 -2.88 8.57
N LEU A 88 -13.48 -2.20 9.39
CA LEU A 88 -13.23 -2.09 10.84
C LEU A 88 -14.52 -1.97 11.63
N ILE A 89 -14.57 -2.65 12.78
CA ILE A 89 -15.69 -2.55 13.73
C ILE A 89 -15.23 -1.81 14.99
N LEU A 90 -15.95 -0.74 15.34
CA LEU A 90 -15.81 -0.04 16.62
C LEU A 90 -16.83 -0.57 17.61
N PHE A 91 -16.38 -1.34 18.60
CA PHE A 91 -17.23 -1.85 19.67
C PHE A 91 -17.27 -0.86 20.83
N LEU A 92 -18.38 -0.12 20.91
CA LEU A 92 -18.61 0.97 21.84
C LEU A 92 -19.28 0.48 23.14
N VAL A 93 -18.66 0.76 24.28
CA VAL A 93 -19.14 0.41 25.62
C VAL A 93 -19.22 1.65 26.53
N ASP A 94 -20.03 1.58 27.58
CA ASP A 94 -20.21 2.68 28.53
C ASP A 94 -19.22 2.58 29.70
N GLY A 95 -18.32 3.57 29.80
CA GLY A 95 -17.33 3.70 30.86
C GLY A 95 -17.87 4.10 32.23
N LYS A 96 -19.09 4.66 32.31
CA LYS A 96 -19.74 5.04 33.57
C LYS A 96 -20.54 3.89 34.16
N GLU A 97 -21.22 3.12 33.32
CA GLU A 97 -22.08 2.02 33.73
C GLU A 97 -21.28 0.75 34.07
N GLY A 98 -20.07 0.61 33.52
CA GLY A 98 -19.28 -0.62 33.64
C GLY A 98 -19.64 -1.64 32.55
N LEU A 99 -19.03 -2.82 32.64
CA LEU A 99 -19.35 -3.95 31.75
C LEU A 99 -20.70 -4.56 32.12
N THR A 100 -21.59 -4.67 31.14
CA THR A 100 -22.90 -5.29 31.30
C THR A 100 -22.98 -6.65 30.60
N PRO A 101 -23.94 -7.53 30.95
CA PRO A 101 -24.16 -8.79 30.22
C PRO A 101 -24.39 -8.58 28.72
N GLY A 102 -25.10 -7.51 28.32
CA GLY A 102 -25.31 -7.19 26.91
C GLY A 102 -24.01 -6.83 26.17
N ASP A 103 -23.02 -6.26 26.85
CA ASP A 103 -21.70 -6.02 26.25
C ASP A 103 -20.93 -7.34 26.07
N GLN A 104 -21.10 -8.31 26.97
CA GLN A 104 -20.51 -9.64 26.84
C GLN A 104 -21.13 -10.42 25.68
N GLU A 105 -22.46 -10.39 25.53
CA GLU A 105 -23.17 -11.03 24.42
C GLU A 105 -22.73 -10.47 23.05
N ILE A 106 -22.65 -9.15 22.92
CA ILE A 106 -22.15 -8.50 21.69
C ILE A 106 -20.67 -8.88 21.47
N GLY A 107 -19.86 -8.92 22.53
CA GLY A 107 -18.48 -9.39 22.46
C GLY A 107 -18.36 -10.83 21.95
N ASP A 108 -19.25 -11.73 22.38
CA ASP A 108 -19.26 -13.14 21.95
C ASP A 108 -19.58 -13.29 20.45
N ILE A 109 -20.47 -12.44 19.93
CA ILE A 109 -20.78 -12.36 18.50
C ILE A 109 -19.57 -11.84 17.73
N LEU A 110 -19.02 -10.70 18.15
CA LEU A 110 -17.88 -10.05 17.48
C LEU A 110 -16.62 -10.92 17.48
N ARG A 111 -16.43 -11.82 18.46
CA ARG A 111 -15.33 -12.80 18.48
C ARG A 111 -15.41 -13.84 17.35
N LYS A 112 -16.57 -14.03 16.72
CA LYS A 112 -16.78 -14.98 15.60
C LYS A 112 -16.54 -14.34 14.24
N VAL A 113 -16.38 -13.02 14.17
CA VAL A 113 -16.19 -12.26 12.94
C VAL A 113 -14.70 -12.16 12.60
N GLU A 114 -14.35 -12.28 11.32
CA GLU A 114 -12.95 -12.14 10.87
C GLU A 114 -12.49 -10.68 10.80
N THR A 115 -13.43 -9.75 10.66
CA THR A 115 -13.22 -8.30 10.62
C THR A 115 -12.58 -7.77 11.91
N PRO A 116 -11.52 -6.94 11.83
CA PRO A 116 -10.90 -6.37 13.01
C PRO A 116 -11.85 -5.54 13.86
N VAL A 117 -11.77 -5.74 15.19
CA VAL A 117 -12.60 -5.05 16.18
C VAL A 117 -11.71 -4.20 17.09
N VAL A 118 -12.17 -3.00 17.43
CA VAL A 118 -11.54 -2.10 18.41
C VAL A 118 -12.55 -1.77 19.50
N THR A 119 -12.20 -2.04 20.75
CA THR A 119 -13.02 -1.62 21.91
C THR A 119 -12.83 -0.14 22.19
N VAL A 120 -13.92 0.59 22.31
CA VAL A 120 -13.95 2.02 22.59
C VAL A 120 -14.83 2.28 23.81
N VAL A 121 -14.22 2.79 24.88
CA VAL A 121 -14.88 3.04 26.17
C VAL A 121 -15.32 4.50 26.21
N ASN A 122 -16.62 4.72 26.04
CA ASN A 122 -17.21 6.05 25.92
C ASN A 122 -17.70 6.59 27.27
N LYS A 123 -18.06 7.90 27.31
CA LYS A 123 -18.54 8.63 28.49
C LYS A 123 -17.50 8.82 29.60
N LEU A 124 -16.21 8.70 29.29
CA LEU A 124 -15.13 9.08 30.20
C LEU A 124 -14.90 10.59 30.11
N ASP A 125 -15.76 11.34 30.78
CA ASP A 125 -15.88 12.81 30.70
C ASP A 125 -14.72 13.58 31.34
N HIS A 126 -13.68 12.90 31.84
CA HIS A 126 -12.46 13.50 32.36
C HIS A 126 -11.26 12.63 31.99
N SER A 127 -10.14 13.25 31.62
CA SER A 127 -8.91 12.54 31.26
C SER A 127 -8.39 11.63 32.38
N ASP A 128 -8.61 12.00 33.63
CA ASP A 128 -8.20 11.23 34.80
C ASP A 128 -8.91 9.87 34.90
N LEU A 129 -10.03 9.71 34.18
CA LEU A 129 -10.77 8.45 34.10
C LEU A 129 -10.22 7.52 33.01
N PHE A 130 -9.38 7.99 32.10
CA PHE A 130 -8.88 7.18 30.97
C PHE A 130 -8.16 5.89 31.40
N PRO A 131 -7.38 5.85 32.51
CA PRO A 131 -6.80 4.61 33.00
C PRO A 131 -7.82 3.51 33.32
N SER A 132 -9.07 3.85 33.66
CA SER A 132 -10.12 2.87 33.98
C SER A 132 -10.58 2.06 32.76
N ALA A 133 -10.31 2.52 31.54
CA ALA A 133 -10.60 1.77 30.33
C ALA A 133 -9.87 0.42 30.26
N SER A 134 -8.76 0.25 31.01
CA SER A 134 -8.07 -1.03 31.16
C SER A 134 -8.96 -2.15 31.72
N ASN A 135 -10.01 -1.82 32.48
CA ASN A 135 -10.99 -2.79 32.99
C ASN A 135 -11.76 -3.52 31.88
N TYR A 136 -11.79 -2.96 30.66
CA TYR A 136 -12.50 -3.53 29.52
C TYR A 136 -11.63 -4.43 28.64
N PHE A 137 -10.37 -4.65 29.02
CA PHE A 137 -9.44 -5.55 28.32
C PHE A 137 -9.96 -6.99 28.23
N CYS A 138 -10.78 -7.42 29.20
CA CYS A 138 -11.38 -8.75 29.23
C CYS A 138 -12.33 -9.04 28.06
N LEU A 139 -12.76 -8.03 27.29
CA LEU A 139 -13.55 -8.21 26.07
C LEU A 139 -12.73 -8.84 24.93
N GLY A 140 -11.39 -8.84 25.01
CA GLY A 140 -10.53 -9.63 24.12
C GLY A 140 -10.16 -8.97 22.78
N PHE A 141 -10.46 -7.68 22.58
CA PHE A 141 -10.17 -6.96 21.32
C PHE A 141 -8.93 -6.05 21.39
N GLY A 142 -8.01 -6.33 22.31
CA GLY A 142 -6.79 -5.55 22.52
C GLY A 142 -6.98 -4.40 23.51
N ASN A 143 -6.12 -3.37 23.40
CA ASN A 143 -6.14 -2.22 24.31
C ASN A 143 -7.39 -1.34 24.05
N PRO A 144 -8.29 -1.17 25.03
CA PRO A 144 -9.47 -0.34 24.87
C PRO A 144 -9.11 1.16 24.75
N ILE A 145 -9.81 1.88 23.89
CA ILE A 145 -9.59 3.31 23.66
C ILE A 145 -10.57 4.14 24.50
N PRO A 146 -10.11 4.93 25.47
CA PRO A 146 -10.97 5.81 26.27
C PRO A 146 -11.37 7.08 25.50
N ILE A 147 -12.66 7.41 25.49
CA ILE A 147 -13.18 8.65 24.90
C ILE A 147 -14.29 9.29 25.74
N SER A 148 -14.53 10.58 25.49
CA SER A 148 -15.84 11.20 25.72
C SER A 148 -16.34 11.78 24.40
N ALA A 149 -17.29 11.10 23.77
CA ALA A 149 -17.89 11.58 22.51
C ALA A 149 -18.60 12.93 22.69
N ALA A 150 -19.27 13.14 23.84
CA ALA A 150 -19.98 14.38 24.13
C ALA A 150 -19.01 15.57 24.21
N GLN A 151 -17.91 15.43 24.96
CA GLN A 151 -16.94 16.49 25.16
C GLN A 151 -15.88 16.57 24.05
N GLY A 152 -15.68 15.50 23.29
CA GLY A 152 -14.65 15.39 22.25
C GLY A 152 -13.28 14.97 22.75
N LEU A 153 -13.16 14.44 23.98
CA LEU A 153 -11.90 13.94 24.53
C LEU A 153 -11.58 12.56 23.93
N GLY A 154 -10.30 12.33 23.60
CA GLY A 154 -9.81 11.05 23.05
C GLY A 154 -10.22 10.76 21.59
N ILE A 155 -10.96 11.65 20.94
CA ILE A 155 -11.42 11.44 19.55
C ILE A 155 -10.25 11.41 18.56
N GLY A 156 -9.22 12.24 18.76
CA GLY A 156 -8.02 12.23 17.93
C GLY A 156 -7.26 10.90 18.03
N ASP A 157 -7.08 10.39 19.26
CA ASP A 157 -6.42 9.11 19.50
C ASP A 157 -7.22 7.93 18.89
N LEU A 158 -8.56 7.98 18.97
CA LEU A 158 -9.44 7.03 18.29
C LEU A 158 -9.25 7.06 16.77
N LEU A 159 -9.21 8.25 16.16
CA LEU A 159 -9.00 8.43 14.73
C LEU A 159 -7.60 7.97 14.27
N ASP A 160 -6.57 8.19 15.09
CA ASP A 160 -5.21 7.69 14.83
C ASP A 160 -5.13 6.16 14.91
N GLU A 161 -5.85 5.52 15.84
CA GLU A 161 -5.92 4.05 15.89
C GLU A 161 -6.72 3.47 14.72
N ILE A 162 -7.83 4.12 14.32
CA ILE A 162 -8.60 3.76 13.12
C ILE A 162 -7.70 3.81 11.88
N ASP A 163 -6.96 4.91 11.68
CA ASP A 163 -6.00 5.08 10.58
C ASP A 163 -4.93 3.98 10.59
N SER A 164 -4.34 3.70 11.75
CA SER A 164 -3.32 2.67 11.94
C SER A 164 -3.84 1.25 11.62
N ARG A 165 -5.07 0.94 12.03
CA ARG A 165 -5.71 -0.37 11.80
C ARG A 165 -6.11 -0.55 10.34
N LEU A 166 -6.71 0.46 9.74
CA LEU A 166 -7.14 0.44 8.34
C LEU A 166 -5.97 0.49 7.36
N ASP A 167 -4.89 1.22 7.68
CA ASP A 167 -3.61 1.09 6.97
C ASP A 167 -3.10 -0.36 7.03
N GLY A 168 -3.33 -1.06 8.14
CA GLY A 168 -3.04 -2.48 8.27
C GLY A 168 -3.84 -3.37 7.31
N ILE A 169 -5.08 -3.00 6.98
CA ILE A 169 -6.05 -3.78 6.20
C ILE A 169 -5.94 -3.51 4.70
N GLU A 170 -5.72 -2.26 4.28
CA GLU A 170 -5.27 -1.96 2.92
C GLU A 170 -4.00 -2.77 2.60
N ASN A 171 -3.08 -2.89 3.57
CA ASN A 171 -1.89 -3.72 3.45
C ASN A 171 -2.15 -5.25 3.48
N ILE A 172 -3.33 -5.74 3.86
CA ILE A 172 -3.71 -7.17 3.79
C ILE A 172 -4.41 -7.47 2.46
N ILE A 173 -5.36 -6.64 2.04
CA ILE A 173 -6.06 -6.79 0.74
C ILE A 173 -5.06 -6.61 -0.42
N HIS A 174 -4.08 -5.71 -0.27
CA HIS A 174 -2.99 -5.57 -1.25
C HIS A 174 -1.94 -6.70 -1.20
N ARG A 175 -1.85 -7.52 -0.14
CA ARG A 175 -0.85 -8.62 -0.08
C ARG A 175 -1.10 -9.72 -1.10
N ASP A 176 -2.34 -9.88 -1.57
CA ASP A 176 -2.70 -10.88 -2.57
C ASP A 176 -2.74 -10.33 -3.99
N GLN A 177 -2.59 -9.02 -4.16
CA GLN A 177 -2.58 -8.36 -5.46
C GLN A 177 -1.25 -7.65 -5.72
N ILE A 178 -0.54 -8.09 -6.76
CA ILE A 178 0.76 -7.55 -7.13
C ILE A 178 0.62 -6.82 -8.46
N PHE A 179 0.93 -5.53 -8.45
CA PHE A 179 0.92 -4.71 -9.66
C PHE A 179 2.28 -4.75 -10.32
N ILE A 180 2.31 -5.13 -11.60
CA ILE A 180 3.51 -5.08 -12.44
C ILE A 180 3.30 -4.18 -13.63
N SER A 181 4.38 -3.52 -14.06
CA SER A 181 4.44 -2.74 -15.30
C SER A 181 5.58 -3.22 -16.19
N ILE A 182 5.48 -3.04 -17.51
CA ILE A 182 6.52 -3.47 -18.46
C ILE A 182 7.02 -2.25 -19.26
N ALA A 183 8.23 -1.82 -18.94
CA ALA A 183 8.89 -0.67 -19.59
C ALA A 183 10.07 -1.13 -20.46
N GLY A 184 10.52 -0.27 -21.37
CA GLY A 184 11.65 -0.56 -22.26
C GLY A 184 11.54 0.17 -23.60
N ARG A 185 12.65 0.25 -24.33
CA ARG A 185 12.70 0.88 -25.67
C ARG A 185 11.73 0.21 -26.65
N PRO A 186 11.37 0.88 -27.77
CA PRO A 186 10.64 0.23 -28.86
C PRO A 186 11.33 -1.07 -29.31
N ASN A 187 10.54 -2.05 -29.73
CA ASN A 187 11.00 -3.32 -30.34
C ASN A 187 11.85 -4.27 -29.47
N VAL A 188 12.05 -4.01 -28.18
CA VAL A 188 12.73 -4.93 -27.23
C VAL A 188 11.91 -6.19 -26.88
N GLY A 189 10.66 -6.28 -27.35
CA GLY A 189 9.78 -7.44 -27.14
C GLY A 189 8.85 -7.35 -25.93
N LYS A 190 8.49 -6.14 -25.48
CA LYS A 190 7.52 -5.91 -24.38
C LYS A 190 6.19 -6.62 -24.59
N SER A 191 5.56 -6.44 -25.76
CA SER A 191 4.25 -7.04 -26.07
C SER A 191 4.33 -8.57 -26.18
N SER A 192 5.43 -9.09 -26.73
CA SER A 192 5.67 -10.54 -26.77
C SER A 192 5.83 -11.10 -25.36
N LEU A 193 6.53 -10.39 -24.46
CA LEU A 193 6.70 -10.80 -23.08
C LEU A 193 5.38 -10.79 -22.31
N LEU A 194 4.57 -9.74 -22.48
CA LEU A 194 3.22 -9.64 -21.92
C LEU A 194 2.35 -10.85 -22.32
N ASN A 195 2.33 -11.17 -23.61
CA ASN A 195 1.58 -12.31 -24.13
C ASN A 195 2.12 -13.65 -23.58
N ALA A 196 3.44 -13.77 -23.45
CA ALA A 196 4.07 -14.97 -22.89
C ALA A 196 3.72 -15.16 -21.40
N ILE A 197 3.63 -14.08 -20.62
CA ILE A 197 3.19 -14.10 -19.22
C ILE A 197 1.72 -14.55 -19.13
N CYS A 198 0.84 -13.97 -19.96
CA CYS A 198 -0.59 -14.28 -19.93
C CYS A 198 -0.95 -15.65 -20.49
N GLY A 199 -0.17 -16.17 -21.44
CA GLY A 199 -0.45 -17.45 -22.10
C GLY A 199 0.05 -18.69 -21.35
N LYS A 200 0.88 -18.54 -20.30
CA LYS A 200 1.50 -19.67 -19.59
C LYS A 200 0.77 -20.07 -18.30
N ASN A 201 0.18 -19.10 -17.64
CA ASN A 201 -0.71 -19.30 -16.50
C ASN A 201 -2.13 -19.14 -17.06
N ARG A 202 -3.06 -20.05 -16.72
CA ARG A 202 -4.48 -19.91 -17.11
C ARG A 202 -4.98 -18.55 -16.59
N ALA A 203 -4.89 -17.52 -17.42
CA ALA A 203 -5.47 -16.23 -17.12
C ALA A 203 -6.98 -16.47 -17.05
N LEU A 204 -7.53 -16.47 -15.85
CA LEU A 204 -8.95 -16.19 -15.69
C LEU A 204 -9.11 -14.73 -16.10
N VAL A 205 -9.36 -14.52 -17.40
CA VAL A 205 -9.67 -13.21 -17.96
C VAL A 205 -11.08 -12.86 -17.49
N HIS A 206 -11.20 -12.32 -16.28
CA HIS A 206 -12.42 -11.65 -15.88
C HIS A 206 -12.44 -10.27 -16.55
N ALA A 207 -13.07 -10.19 -17.72
CA ALA A 207 -13.49 -8.92 -18.28
C ALA A 207 -14.75 -8.46 -17.53
N GLN A 208 -14.58 -7.81 -16.38
CA GLN A 208 -15.71 -7.13 -15.74
C GLN A 208 -15.96 -5.79 -16.47
N PRO A 209 -17.14 -5.56 -17.06
CA PRO A 209 -17.48 -4.28 -17.68
C PRO A 209 -17.96 -3.28 -16.62
N GLY A 210 -17.35 -2.08 -16.56
CA GLY A 210 -17.80 -0.90 -15.80
C GLY A 210 -17.06 -0.70 -14.46
N THR A 211 -16.57 0.48 -14.06
CA THR A 211 -16.75 1.88 -14.48
C THR A 211 -15.46 2.70 -14.23
N THR A 212 -15.42 3.91 -14.79
CA THR A 212 -14.33 4.91 -14.89
C THR A 212 -13.46 5.17 -13.64
N ARG A 213 -12.24 4.61 -13.61
CA ARG A 213 -10.94 5.33 -13.55
C ARG A 213 -9.81 4.30 -13.43
N ASP A 214 -8.92 4.33 -14.41
CA ASP A 214 -7.63 3.63 -14.51
C ASP A 214 -7.57 2.18 -15.07
N PRO A 215 -6.58 1.91 -15.94
CA PRO A 215 -6.55 0.84 -16.94
C PRO A 215 -5.78 -0.37 -16.39
N VAL A 216 -6.46 -1.22 -15.64
CA VAL A 216 -6.01 -2.62 -15.45
C VAL A 216 -6.46 -3.39 -16.69
N LYS A 217 -5.50 -3.90 -17.48
CA LYS A 217 -5.82 -4.57 -18.76
C LYS A 217 -5.80 -6.08 -18.67
N GLN A 218 -4.98 -6.67 -17.79
CA GLN A 218 -4.77 -8.11 -17.72
C GLN A 218 -4.44 -8.57 -16.29
N GLN A 219 -5.05 -9.68 -15.86
CA GLN A 219 -4.83 -10.31 -14.57
C GLN A 219 -4.37 -11.76 -14.76
N VAL A 220 -3.39 -12.18 -13.97
CA VAL A 220 -2.83 -13.53 -14.01
C VAL A 220 -2.71 -14.06 -12.60
N ILE A 221 -3.29 -15.23 -12.33
CA ILE A 221 -3.10 -15.92 -11.05
C ILE A 221 -1.79 -16.70 -11.12
N TYR A 222 -0.87 -16.43 -10.20
CA TYR A 222 0.42 -17.10 -10.10
C TYR A 222 0.78 -17.36 -8.64
N LYS A 223 1.00 -18.63 -8.26
CA LYS A 223 1.29 -19.07 -6.87
C LYS A 223 0.31 -18.48 -5.84
N ASN A 224 -1.00 -18.56 -6.12
CA ASN A 224 -2.09 -18.00 -5.31
C ASN A 224 -2.02 -16.48 -5.07
N LYS A 225 -1.29 -15.75 -5.92
CA LYS A 225 -1.28 -14.28 -5.97
C LYS A 225 -1.89 -13.81 -7.28
N THR A 226 -2.68 -12.75 -7.20
CA THR A 226 -3.24 -12.06 -8.36
C THR A 226 -2.21 -11.05 -8.87
N VAL A 227 -1.62 -11.32 -10.02
CA VAL A 227 -0.68 -10.43 -10.69
C VAL A 227 -1.44 -9.55 -11.68
N ASN A 228 -1.58 -8.27 -11.34
CA ASN A 228 -2.20 -7.23 -12.16
C ASN A 228 -1.15 -6.61 -13.08
N ILE A 229 -1.32 -6.72 -14.40
CA ILE A 229 -0.40 -6.12 -15.36
C ILE A 229 -0.95 -4.79 -15.85
N VAL A 230 -0.24 -3.73 -15.50
CA VAL A 230 -0.55 -2.35 -15.79
C VAL A 230 0.19 -1.93 -17.06
N ASP A 231 -0.56 -1.57 -18.10
CA ASP A 231 0.00 -1.28 -19.43
C ASP A 231 0.59 0.14 -19.49
N THR A 232 1.91 0.22 -19.67
CA THR A 232 2.68 1.46 -19.77
C THR A 232 2.99 1.86 -21.22
N ALA A 233 2.28 1.31 -22.21
CA ALA A 233 2.07 1.94 -23.52
C ALA A 233 1.17 1.07 -24.40
N GLY A 234 -0.11 1.44 -24.47
CA GLY A 234 -0.88 1.35 -25.72
C GLY A 234 -0.99 -0.03 -26.37
N TYR A 235 -1.64 -1.00 -25.72
CA TYR A 235 -2.30 -2.07 -26.49
C TYR A 235 -3.58 -1.57 -27.17
N ARG A 236 -3.44 -0.84 -28.30
CA ARG A 236 -4.28 -0.91 -29.52
C ARG A 236 -3.79 0.09 -30.58
N ARG A 237 -3.38 -0.46 -31.74
CA ARG A 237 -3.18 0.15 -33.07
C ARG A 237 -2.29 1.40 -33.17
N ILE A 238 -1.02 1.21 -33.54
CA ILE A 238 -0.34 2.08 -34.53
C ILE A 238 0.55 1.20 -35.41
N SER A 239 -0.08 0.47 -36.32
CA SER A 239 0.56 0.08 -37.58
C SER A 239 0.42 1.27 -38.51
N ARG A 240 1.55 1.88 -38.90
CA ARG A 240 1.68 3.13 -39.67
C ARG A 240 1.48 4.39 -38.84
N LEU A 241 2.59 5.01 -38.47
CA LEU A 241 2.82 6.45 -38.65
C LEU A 241 4.31 6.69 -38.48
N GLU A 242 4.93 7.08 -39.59
CA GLU A 242 6.30 7.54 -39.66
C GLU A 242 6.47 8.79 -38.79
N ASN A 243 7.63 8.86 -38.14
CA ASN A 243 8.34 10.04 -37.68
C ASN A 243 7.54 11.19 -37.02
N ARG A 244 8.00 11.49 -35.80
CA ARG A 244 7.74 12.70 -34.98
C ARG A 244 6.45 12.66 -34.17
N ILE A 245 6.59 12.14 -32.95
CA ILE A 245 6.34 12.79 -31.65
C ILE A 245 6.35 11.65 -30.60
N GLU A 246 7.55 11.11 -30.30
CA GLU A 246 7.71 9.95 -29.39
C GLU A 246 7.74 10.34 -27.90
N TYR A 247 7.86 11.63 -27.59
CA TYR A 247 8.01 12.11 -26.20
C TYR A 247 6.66 12.23 -25.46
N TYR A 248 5.57 12.56 -26.16
CA TYR A 248 4.25 12.77 -25.56
C TYR A 248 3.41 11.49 -25.39
N SER A 249 3.78 10.40 -26.08
CA SER A 249 3.20 9.06 -25.83
C SER A 249 3.70 8.45 -24.51
N LEU A 250 4.84 8.93 -24.00
CA LEU A 250 5.34 8.55 -22.68
C LEU A 250 4.53 9.24 -21.57
N THR A 251 4.28 10.54 -21.60
CA THR A 251 3.58 11.20 -20.47
C THR A 251 2.19 10.66 -20.13
N ARG A 252 1.39 10.15 -21.11
CA ARG A 252 0.09 9.51 -20.83
C ARG A 252 0.18 8.07 -20.34
N ALA A 253 1.18 7.32 -20.78
CA ALA A 253 1.44 5.96 -20.32
C ALA A 253 1.89 5.92 -18.84
N TRP A 254 2.39 7.05 -18.32
CA TRP A 254 3.10 7.11 -17.05
C TRP A 254 2.27 7.66 -15.88
N ASN A 255 1.04 8.11 -16.13
CA ASN A 255 0.07 8.45 -15.08
C ASN A 255 -0.67 7.21 -14.55
N THR A 256 -0.41 6.05 -15.15
CA THR A 256 -1.00 4.77 -14.78
C THR A 256 -0.11 3.96 -13.82
N PHE A 257 1.13 4.40 -13.56
CA PHE A 257 1.96 3.72 -12.58
C PHE A 257 1.38 3.94 -11.19
N SER A 258 0.88 2.87 -10.58
CA SER A 258 0.87 2.81 -9.13
C SER A 258 2.32 2.85 -8.66
N GLU A 259 2.66 3.82 -7.82
CA GLU A 259 3.98 3.93 -7.23
C GLU A 259 4.41 2.66 -6.49
N SER A 260 3.47 1.79 -6.07
CA SER A 260 3.78 0.50 -5.42
C SER A 260 4.02 -0.65 -6.40
N SER A 261 3.93 -0.42 -7.71
CA SER A 261 4.14 -1.47 -8.73
C SER A 261 5.61 -1.86 -8.89
N ILE A 262 5.85 -3.12 -9.26
CA ILE A 262 7.17 -3.61 -9.68
C ILE A 262 7.29 -3.42 -11.18
N CYS A 263 8.30 -2.69 -11.62
CA CYS A 263 8.53 -2.44 -13.02
C CYS A 263 9.54 -3.42 -13.61
N ILE A 264 9.12 -4.10 -14.67
CA ILE A 264 9.95 -4.97 -15.50
C ILE A 264 10.54 -4.11 -16.62
N VAL A 265 11.83 -3.82 -16.54
CA VAL A 265 12.55 -3.07 -17.58
C VAL A 265 13.12 -4.08 -18.58
N VAL A 266 12.62 -4.07 -19.81
CA VAL A 266 13.01 -5.01 -20.85
C VAL A 266 14.06 -4.40 -21.77
N ILE A 267 15.16 -5.12 -21.97
CA ILE A 267 16.21 -4.81 -22.94
C ILE A 267 16.35 -5.93 -23.97
N ASP A 268 16.94 -5.62 -25.12
CA ASP A 268 17.18 -6.57 -26.20
C ASP A 268 18.58 -7.20 -26.06
N ALA A 269 18.65 -8.53 -25.95
CA ALA A 269 19.90 -9.27 -25.83
C ALA A 269 20.87 -9.03 -26.99
N SER A 270 20.35 -8.82 -28.21
CA SER A 270 21.17 -8.58 -29.41
C SER A 270 21.84 -7.21 -29.43
N MET A 271 21.26 -6.23 -28.73
CA MET A 271 21.79 -4.87 -28.65
C MET A 271 22.57 -4.60 -27.35
N GLY A 272 22.39 -5.45 -26.34
CA GLY A 272 22.93 -5.21 -25.01
C GLY A 272 22.30 -3.98 -24.32
N PHE A 273 23.04 -3.39 -23.38
CA PHE A 273 22.56 -2.25 -22.60
C PHE A 273 22.95 -0.92 -23.27
N THR A 274 21.96 -0.10 -23.63
CA THR A 274 22.16 1.13 -24.39
C THR A 274 21.85 2.39 -23.58
N ARG A 275 22.22 3.56 -24.10
CA ARG A 275 21.85 4.86 -23.49
C ARG A 275 20.33 5.08 -23.38
N GLY A 276 19.55 4.51 -24.29
CA GLY A 276 18.09 4.61 -24.19
C GLY A 276 17.53 3.74 -23.07
N ASP A 277 18.16 2.61 -22.76
CA ASP A 277 17.79 1.75 -21.62
C ASP A 277 18.08 2.46 -20.29
N TRP A 278 19.21 3.18 -20.20
CA TRP A 278 19.51 4.07 -19.08
C TRP A 278 18.43 5.13 -18.83
N ARG A 279 17.89 5.73 -19.89
CA ARG A 279 16.82 6.73 -19.77
C ARG A 279 15.55 6.11 -19.21
N VAL A 280 15.15 4.94 -19.69
CA VAL A 280 13.99 4.20 -19.18
C VAL A 280 14.20 3.85 -17.71
N LEU A 281 15.37 3.31 -17.35
CA LEU A 281 15.67 2.87 -15.99
C LEU A 281 15.54 4.00 -14.96
N LYS A 282 16.08 5.19 -15.28
CA LYS A 282 15.99 6.37 -14.39
C LYS A 282 14.57 6.82 -14.14
N GLU A 283 13.74 6.84 -15.18
CA GLU A 283 12.32 7.21 -15.04
C GLU A 283 11.54 6.20 -14.21
N VAL A 284 11.84 4.90 -14.40
CA VAL A 284 11.22 3.81 -13.65
C VAL A 284 11.62 3.85 -12.17
N GLU A 285 12.89 4.08 -11.86
CA GLU A 285 13.38 4.23 -10.48
C GLU A 285 12.66 5.37 -9.75
N TYR A 286 12.22 6.41 -10.47
CA TYR A 286 11.46 7.50 -9.86
C TYR A 286 10.04 7.08 -9.41
N ARG A 287 9.39 6.16 -10.14
CA ARG A 287 7.94 5.94 -10.13
C ARG A 287 7.48 4.54 -9.72
N SER A 288 8.40 3.63 -9.37
CA SER A 288 8.09 2.24 -9.03
C SER A 288 8.49 1.89 -7.60
N GLY A 289 7.87 0.82 -7.08
CA GLY A 289 8.18 0.21 -5.79
C GLY A 289 9.40 -0.69 -5.86
N GLY A 290 9.58 -1.34 -7.01
CA GLY A 290 10.73 -2.17 -7.30
C GLY A 290 11.01 -2.29 -8.79
N VAL A 291 12.19 -2.76 -9.15
CA VAL A 291 12.67 -2.87 -10.52
C VAL A 291 13.31 -4.23 -10.75
N LEU A 292 12.95 -4.85 -11.88
CA LEU A 292 13.59 -6.05 -12.41
C LEU A 292 14.06 -5.76 -13.83
N LEU A 293 15.36 -5.95 -14.11
CA LEU A 293 15.89 -5.83 -15.47
C LEU A 293 15.76 -7.18 -16.18
N VAL A 294 15.24 -7.18 -17.40
CA VAL A 294 15.03 -8.39 -18.20
C VAL A 294 15.75 -8.28 -19.53
N ILE A 295 16.69 -9.19 -19.75
CA ILE A 295 17.36 -9.37 -21.03
C ILE A 295 16.51 -10.33 -21.88
N ASN A 296 15.72 -9.77 -22.79
CA ASN A 296 14.82 -10.52 -23.64
C ASN A 296 15.47 -10.85 -25.00
N LYS A 297 14.90 -11.82 -25.73
CA LYS A 297 15.44 -12.37 -26.98
C LYS A 297 16.76 -13.13 -26.79
N ILE A 298 16.93 -13.79 -25.66
CA ILE A 298 18.15 -14.55 -25.36
C ILE A 298 18.39 -15.72 -26.32
N ASP A 299 17.35 -16.16 -27.04
CA ASP A 299 17.40 -17.12 -28.14
C ASP A 299 18.29 -16.66 -29.30
N LEU A 300 18.45 -15.35 -29.51
CA LEU A 300 19.33 -14.79 -30.53
C LEU A 300 20.82 -14.81 -30.14
N VAL A 301 21.14 -15.16 -28.89
CA VAL A 301 22.51 -15.16 -28.36
C VAL A 301 23.00 -16.60 -28.19
N PRO A 302 24.14 -16.97 -28.80
CA PRO A 302 24.78 -18.29 -28.62
C PRO A 302 24.99 -18.61 -27.14
N ALA A 303 24.83 -19.88 -26.75
CA ALA A 303 24.84 -20.29 -25.35
C ALA A 303 26.13 -19.89 -24.62
N GLU A 304 27.29 -20.06 -25.25
CA GLU A 304 28.60 -19.69 -24.70
C GLU A 304 28.79 -18.18 -24.47
N MET A 305 28.00 -17.32 -25.12
CA MET A 305 28.10 -15.86 -24.99
C MET A 305 27.13 -15.26 -23.96
N ARG A 306 26.16 -16.04 -23.48
CA ARG A 306 25.08 -15.54 -22.60
C ARG A 306 25.63 -15.01 -21.27
N ASP A 307 26.54 -15.74 -20.65
CA ASP A 307 27.14 -15.33 -19.37
C ASP A 307 27.98 -14.06 -19.51
N GLN A 308 28.69 -13.91 -20.63
CA GLN A 308 29.46 -12.70 -20.94
C GLN A 308 28.53 -11.49 -21.11
N LEU A 309 27.39 -11.67 -21.79
CA LEU A 309 26.38 -10.63 -21.92
C LEU A 309 25.82 -10.19 -20.57
N ILE A 310 25.42 -11.15 -19.71
CA ILE A 310 24.89 -10.83 -18.37
C ILE A 310 25.92 -10.06 -17.55
N LYS A 311 27.19 -10.50 -17.54
CA LYS A 311 28.28 -9.80 -16.84
C LYS A 311 28.50 -8.39 -17.39
N LYS A 312 28.44 -8.21 -18.71
CA LYS A 312 28.56 -6.90 -19.35
C LYS A 312 27.43 -5.96 -18.92
N VAL A 313 26.18 -6.44 -18.93
CA VAL A 313 25.02 -5.65 -18.48
C VAL A 313 25.12 -5.31 -16.99
N ALA A 314 25.50 -6.27 -16.14
CA ALA A 314 25.72 -6.04 -14.71
C ALA A 314 26.82 -5.00 -14.45
N ALA A 315 27.88 -5.01 -15.25
CA ALA A 315 28.96 -4.04 -15.16
C ALA A 315 28.55 -2.61 -15.61
N GLU A 316 27.49 -2.47 -16.41
CA GLU A 316 26.90 -1.16 -16.71
C GLU A 316 26.08 -0.66 -15.52
N LEU A 317 25.35 -1.54 -14.82
CA LEU A 317 24.47 -1.20 -13.70
C LEU A 317 25.18 -0.81 -12.39
N LYS A 318 26.49 -0.51 -12.34
CA LYS A 318 27.27 -0.35 -11.08
C LYS A 318 26.54 0.37 -9.94
N SER A 319 26.01 1.58 -10.17
CA SER A 319 25.31 2.38 -9.16
C SER A 319 23.92 1.86 -8.79
N HIS A 320 23.42 0.91 -9.57
CA HIS A 320 22.12 0.27 -9.54
C HIS A 320 22.26 -1.25 -9.41
N ALA A 321 23.37 -1.73 -8.83
CA ALA A 321 23.67 -3.15 -8.68
C ALA A 321 22.62 -3.92 -7.86
N TYR A 322 21.80 -3.21 -7.09
CA TYR A 322 20.65 -3.76 -6.37
C TYR A 322 19.53 -4.23 -7.32
N ILE A 323 19.55 -3.91 -8.61
CA ILE A 323 18.51 -4.30 -9.56
C ILE A 323 18.82 -5.72 -10.08
N PRO A 324 17.99 -6.72 -9.77
CA PRO A 324 18.21 -8.08 -10.25
C PRO A 324 18.03 -8.17 -11.77
N ILE A 325 18.78 -9.08 -12.37
CA ILE A 325 18.73 -9.37 -13.81
C ILE A 325 18.05 -10.72 -14.04
N ALA A 326 17.12 -10.80 -14.99
CA ALA A 326 16.55 -12.04 -15.51
C ALA A 326 16.77 -12.12 -17.03
N THR A 327 16.74 -13.33 -17.57
CA THR A 327 16.84 -13.58 -19.01
C THR A 327 15.59 -14.29 -19.52
N THR A 328 15.04 -13.84 -20.65
CA THR A 328 13.85 -14.46 -21.24
C THR A 328 13.98 -14.62 -22.75
N SER A 329 13.29 -15.64 -23.27
CA SER A 329 12.85 -15.64 -24.66
C SER A 329 11.33 -15.61 -24.66
N ALA A 330 10.75 -14.44 -24.96
CA ALA A 330 9.31 -14.32 -25.09
C ALA A 330 8.76 -15.15 -26.27
N LEU A 331 9.56 -15.30 -27.34
CA LEU A 331 9.21 -16.09 -28.53
C LEU A 331 9.11 -17.59 -28.19
N GLU A 332 10.13 -18.12 -27.53
CA GLU A 332 10.19 -19.54 -27.13
C GLU A 332 9.51 -19.82 -25.78
N LYS A 333 8.93 -18.80 -25.13
CA LYS A 333 8.31 -18.85 -23.80
C LYS A 333 9.23 -19.39 -22.68
N ARG A 334 10.55 -19.17 -22.83
CA ARG A 334 11.59 -19.56 -21.86
C ARG A 334 11.86 -18.45 -20.84
N GLY A 335 12.13 -18.80 -19.59
CA GLY A 335 12.48 -17.86 -18.51
C GLY A 335 11.30 -17.10 -17.85
N ILE A 336 10.06 -17.26 -18.34
CA ILE A 336 8.88 -16.53 -17.85
C ILE A 336 8.56 -16.85 -16.38
N THR A 337 8.63 -18.12 -15.99
CA THR A 337 8.32 -18.56 -14.62
C THR A 337 9.33 -17.97 -13.62
N GLY A 338 10.63 -18.06 -13.93
CA GLY A 338 11.67 -17.46 -13.09
C GLY A 338 11.60 -15.93 -13.02
N LEU A 339 11.11 -15.27 -14.08
CA LEU A 339 10.80 -13.85 -14.06
C LEU A 339 9.69 -13.52 -13.06
N LEU A 340 8.58 -14.26 -13.07
CA LEU A 340 7.48 -14.04 -12.12
C LEU A 340 7.90 -14.36 -10.68
N ASP A 341 8.71 -15.38 -10.47
CA ASP A 341 9.27 -15.70 -9.16
C ASP A 341 10.11 -14.55 -8.59
N LYS A 342 10.96 -13.94 -9.42
CA LYS A 342 11.74 -12.76 -9.01
C LYS A 342 10.86 -11.55 -8.70
N VAL A 343 9.79 -11.33 -9.47
CA VAL A 343 8.80 -10.28 -9.16
C VAL A 343 8.17 -10.52 -7.79
N LEU A 344 7.68 -11.74 -7.52
CA LEU A 344 7.10 -12.09 -6.22
C LEU A 344 8.09 -11.87 -5.08
N ASP A 345 9.36 -12.22 -5.29
CA ASP A 345 10.39 -12.05 -4.27
C ASP A 345 10.72 -10.58 -3.98
N ILE A 346 10.83 -9.74 -5.02
CA ILE A 346 10.98 -8.28 -4.86
C ILE A 346 9.79 -7.71 -4.08
N TYR A 347 8.57 -8.14 -4.42
CA TYR A 347 7.36 -7.71 -3.72
C TYR A 347 7.41 -8.10 -2.24
N ARG A 348 7.72 -9.37 -1.95
CA ARG A 348 7.81 -9.91 -0.60
C ARG A 348 8.85 -9.15 0.24
N ARG A 349 10.03 -8.88 -0.30
CA ARG A 349 11.09 -8.10 0.35
C ARG A 349 10.63 -6.67 0.64
N GLY A 350 10.02 -6.02 -0.34
CA GLY A 350 9.56 -4.64 -0.23
C GLY A 350 8.35 -4.44 0.70
N SER A 351 7.45 -5.42 0.78
CA SER A 351 6.24 -5.37 1.60
C SER A 351 6.46 -5.86 3.05
N ARG A 352 7.69 -6.27 3.42
CA ARG A 352 8.01 -6.68 4.79
C ARG A 352 7.90 -5.49 5.73
N ARG A 353 6.95 -5.53 6.67
CA ARG A 353 6.76 -4.46 7.66
C ARG A 353 8.03 -4.25 8.50
N ILE A 354 8.46 -3.00 8.62
CA ILE A 354 9.56 -2.58 9.49
C ILE A 354 9.02 -1.56 10.48
N SER A 355 9.29 -1.73 11.78
CA SER A 355 8.77 -0.82 12.78
C SER A 355 9.44 0.55 12.71
N LYS A 356 8.72 1.61 13.10
CA LYS A 356 9.29 2.98 13.17
C LYS A 356 10.50 3.03 14.11
N LYS A 357 10.50 2.24 15.19
CA LYS A 357 11.60 2.14 16.15
C LYS A 357 12.84 1.52 15.51
N ASP A 358 12.67 0.43 14.77
CA ASP A 358 13.79 -0.28 14.13
C ASP A 358 14.43 0.57 13.04
N ILE A 359 13.62 1.23 12.20
CA ILE A 359 14.11 2.18 11.19
C ILE A 359 14.93 3.30 11.84
N ASN A 360 14.37 3.93 12.89
CA ASN A 360 15.04 5.05 13.54
C ASN A 360 16.35 4.63 14.21
N ASN A 361 16.35 3.48 14.89
CA ASN A 361 17.54 2.95 15.55
C ASN A 361 18.62 2.56 14.54
N TYR A 362 18.24 1.86 13.47
CA TYR A 362 19.13 1.44 12.40
C TYR A 362 19.89 2.62 11.79
N PHE A 363 19.17 3.64 11.32
CA PHE A 363 19.81 4.78 10.66
C PHE A 363 20.62 5.65 11.63
N LYS A 364 20.22 5.75 12.90
CA LYS A 364 21.07 6.39 13.92
C LYS A 364 22.40 5.67 14.10
N GLN A 365 22.40 4.33 14.13
CA GLN A 365 23.63 3.55 14.19
C GLN A 365 24.47 3.69 12.91
N ALA A 366 23.85 3.67 11.73
CA ALA A 366 24.56 3.88 10.45
C ALA A 366 25.26 5.25 10.40
N VAL A 367 24.61 6.30 10.92
CA VAL A 367 25.20 7.66 11.04
C VAL A 367 26.37 7.70 12.02
N ILE A 368 26.33 6.90 13.10
CA ILE A 368 27.45 6.81 14.06
C ILE A 368 28.64 6.10 13.41
N ASN A 369 28.39 5.00 12.69
CA ASN A 369 29.42 4.22 12.01
C ASN A 369 30.13 4.99 10.89
N HIS A 370 29.41 5.89 10.22
CA HIS A 370 29.98 6.77 9.22
C HIS A 370 29.34 8.15 9.32
N LEU A 371 30.08 9.10 9.87
CA LEU A 371 29.58 10.46 10.09
C LEU A 371 29.32 11.20 8.76
N PRO A 372 28.26 12.03 8.68
CA PRO A 372 28.01 12.85 7.50
C PRO A 372 29.10 13.91 7.34
N PRO A 373 29.42 14.30 6.09
CA PRO A 373 30.34 15.40 5.85
C PRO A 373 29.83 16.72 6.47
N LEU A 374 30.77 17.61 6.79
CA LEU A 374 30.43 18.93 7.32
C LEU A 374 29.72 19.77 6.25
N TYR A 375 28.73 20.56 6.66
CA TYR A 375 28.13 21.59 5.84
C TYR A 375 28.78 22.93 6.17
N GLY A 376 29.78 23.33 5.38
CA GLY A 376 30.68 24.42 5.74
C GLY A 376 31.45 24.08 7.02
N LYS A 377 31.20 24.81 8.10
CA LYS A 377 31.78 24.54 9.44
C LYS A 377 30.80 23.83 10.40
N LYS A 378 29.56 23.56 9.98
CA LYS A 378 28.49 23.02 10.84
C LYS A 378 28.36 21.51 10.66
N ARG A 379 28.12 20.79 11.77
CA ARG A 379 27.80 19.36 11.75
C ARG A 379 26.33 19.15 11.39
N ILE A 380 26.10 18.18 10.50
CA ILE A 380 24.77 17.68 10.21
C ILE A 380 24.36 16.73 11.34
N LYS A 381 23.20 16.98 11.94
CA LYS A 381 22.62 16.16 13.01
C LYS A 381 21.27 15.65 12.54
N PHE A 382 21.12 14.33 12.50
CA PHE A 382 19.84 13.68 12.26
C PHE A 382 19.12 13.46 13.58
N SER A 383 17.91 13.99 13.72
CA SER A 383 17.09 13.83 14.94
C SER A 383 16.27 12.54 14.88
N GLN A 384 15.72 12.22 13.70
CA GLN A 384 14.82 11.10 13.50
C GLN A 384 14.84 10.61 12.06
N PHE A 385 14.64 9.30 11.88
CA PHE A 385 14.32 8.68 10.61
C PHE A 385 12.93 8.04 10.68
N THR A 386 12.09 8.30 9.69
CA THR A 386 10.71 7.78 9.63
C THR A 386 10.45 7.19 8.25
N LEU A 387 10.08 5.91 8.21
CA LEU A 387 9.55 5.27 7.01
C LEU A 387 8.11 5.78 6.80
N ILE A 388 7.89 6.49 5.69
CA ILE A 388 6.57 7.06 5.34
C ILE A 388 5.87 6.26 4.23
N LYS A 389 6.60 5.38 3.55
CA LYS A 389 6.06 4.47 2.55
C LYS A 389 6.83 3.16 2.58
N GLN A 390 6.11 2.04 2.55
CA GLN A 390 6.67 0.69 2.62
C GLN A 390 7.18 0.22 1.26
N LEU A 391 6.41 0.42 0.18
CA LEU A 391 6.81 0.06 -1.18
C LEU A 391 6.43 1.19 -2.15
N PRO A 392 7.41 1.95 -2.69
CA PRO A 392 8.85 1.94 -2.39
C PRO A 392 9.13 2.34 -0.93
N HIS A 393 10.32 2.00 -0.44
CA HIS A 393 10.79 2.47 0.86
C HIS A 393 11.16 3.95 0.78
N ILE A 394 10.27 4.83 1.25
CA ILE A 394 10.54 6.27 1.34
C ILE A 394 10.76 6.62 2.80
N ILE A 395 11.97 7.08 3.10
CA ILE A 395 12.40 7.42 4.45
C ILE A 395 12.64 8.93 4.52
N ILE A 396 12.00 9.58 5.48
CA ILE A 396 12.28 10.98 5.82
C ILE A 396 13.37 11.01 6.89
N ALA A 397 14.48 11.68 6.58
CA ALA A 397 15.59 11.90 7.51
C ALA A 397 15.52 13.34 8.04
N LYS A 398 15.00 13.52 9.26
CA LYS A 398 14.88 14.84 9.89
C LYS A 398 16.26 15.31 10.37
N CYS A 399 16.70 16.49 9.94
CA CYS A 399 18.02 17.00 10.24
C CYS A 399 18.09 18.54 10.22
N ASN A 400 19.06 19.10 10.94
CA ASN A 400 19.27 20.55 11.04
C ASN A 400 19.67 21.24 9.72
N HIS A 401 20.32 20.52 8.80
CA HIS A 401 20.83 21.06 7.53
C HIS A 401 20.53 20.13 6.34
N PRO A 402 19.28 20.05 5.86
CA PRO A 402 18.89 19.12 4.80
C PRO A 402 19.66 19.31 3.49
N ARG A 403 19.91 20.58 3.11
CA ARG A 403 20.69 20.92 1.91
C ARG A 403 22.17 20.53 2.00
N GLY A 404 22.67 20.29 3.21
CA GLY A 404 24.05 19.86 3.43
C GLY A 404 24.26 18.37 3.26
N VAL A 405 23.20 17.57 3.22
CA VAL A 405 23.31 16.11 3.07
C VAL A 405 23.62 15.78 1.62
N GLY A 406 24.88 15.46 1.33
CA GLY A 406 25.33 15.15 -0.03
C GLY A 406 24.74 13.83 -0.57
N GLN A 407 24.59 13.75 -1.90
CA GLN A 407 24.04 12.56 -2.56
C GLN A 407 24.85 11.29 -2.31
N ASN A 408 26.17 11.39 -2.20
CA ASN A 408 27.04 10.23 -1.92
C ASN A 408 26.75 9.64 -0.53
N TYR A 409 26.45 10.50 0.45
CA TYR A 409 26.10 10.07 1.80
C TYR A 409 24.71 9.42 1.85
N LEU A 410 23.74 9.97 1.10
CA LEU A 410 22.44 9.31 0.93
C LEU A 410 22.58 7.93 0.28
N LYS A 411 23.38 7.81 -0.78
CA LYS A 411 23.65 6.52 -1.44
C LYS A 411 24.32 5.53 -0.50
N TYR A 412 25.22 5.98 0.38
CA TYR A 412 25.80 5.14 1.43
C TYR A 412 24.72 4.59 2.37
N LEU A 413 23.84 5.45 2.91
CA LEU A 413 22.77 5.03 3.80
C LEU A 413 21.78 4.09 3.11
N GLU A 414 21.38 4.41 1.88
CA GLU A 414 20.48 3.58 1.09
C GLU A 414 21.10 2.22 0.76
N LYS A 415 22.39 2.18 0.41
CA LYS A 415 23.09 0.93 0.10
C LYS A 415 23.13 0.02 1.33
N ASN A 416 23.63 0.52 2.46
CA ASN A 416 23.73 -0.29 3.67
C ASN A 416 22.34 -0.79 4.12
N PHE A 417 21.33 0.07 4.05
CA PHE A 417 19.97 -0.32 4.39
C PHE A 417 19.44 -1.42 3.46
N ARG A 418 19.74 -1.33 2.14
CA ARG A 418 19.38 -2.39 1.20
C ARG A 418 20.08 -3.70 1.51
N ASP A 419 21.37 -3.65 1.83
CA ASP A 419 22.18 -4.84 2.10
C ASP A 419 21.72 -5.53 3.39
N ASP A 420 21.53 -4.78 4.49
CA ASP A 420 21.16 -5.34 5.81
C ASP A 420 19.72 -5.84 5.89
N TYR A 421 18.80 -5.28 5.08
CA TYR A 421 17.40 -5.70 5.02
C TYR A 421 17.06 -6.58 3.81
N GLU A 422 18.07 -7.00 3.04
CA GLU A 422 17.94 -7.87 1.86
C GLU A 422 16.97 -7.33 0.80
N LEU A 423 16.99 -6.01 0.56
CA LEU A 423 16.03 -5.29 -0.28
C LEU A 423 16.42 -5.24 -1.77
N GLU A 424 17.09 -6.27 -2.30
CA GLU A 424 17.40 -6.32 -3.75
C GLU A 424 16.12 -6.23 -4.59
N GLY A 425 16.20 -5.41 -5.64
CA GLY A 425 15.12 -5.00 -6.53
C GLY A 425 14.18 -3.95 -5.95
N VAL A 426 14.19 -3.67 -4.64
CA VAL A 426 13.30 -2.68 -4.01
C VAL A 426 13.89 -1.27 -4.13
N ILE A 427 13.06 -0.31 -4.49
CA ILE A 427 13.45 1.11 -4.49
C ILE A 427 13.46 1.63 -3.06
N VAL A 428 14.64 2.11 -2.64
CA VAL A 428 14.85 2.81 -1.36
C VAL A 428 15.26 4.24 -1.67
N LYS A 429 14.59 5.21 -1.05
CA LYS A 429 14.90 6.64 -1.16
C LYS A 429 14.92 7.30 0.21
N ILE A 430 16.01 7.98 0.52
CA ILE A 430 16.13 8.78 1.74
C ILE A 430 16.03 10.26 1.38
N ARG A 431 15.08 10.96 2.01
CA ARG A 431 14.81 12.39 1.78
C ARG A 431 15.11 13.20 3.04
N PRO A 432 16.17 14.03 3.03
CA PRO A 432 16.44 14.98 4.10
C PRO A 432 15.32 16.02 4.23
N ARG A 433 14.86 16.28 5.46
CA ARG A 433 13.94 17.38 5.81
C ARG A 433 14.33 18.05 7.12
N SER A 434 13.89 19.29 7.32
CA SER A 434 14.17 20.07 8.55
C SER A 434 13.41 19.54 9.76
#